data_AF-A0A2Z3H7C6-F1
#
_entry.id   AF-A0A2Z3H7C6-F1
#
_cell.length_a   1.000
_cell.length_b   1.000
_cell.length_c   1.000
_cell.angle_alpha   90.00
_cell.angle_beta   90.00
_cell.angle_gamma   90.00
#
_symmetry.space_group_name_H-M   'P 1'
#
loop_
_entity.id
_entity.type
_entity.pdbx_description
1 polymer ?
#
loop_
_entity_poly.entity_id
_entity_poly.type
_entity_poly.pdbx_seq_one_letter_code
_entity_poly.pdbx_strand_id
1 'polypeptide(L)'
;MEVCGELQLGPTDFRVLIAWFAPVAGGGWDFHFYAHCTNEADAAVFPYGVALVAEGAPVPQVLAVDYTGVRLVMPEARYPDSGQSWFGLWVGGEHETWHPELRFAARDGARYRVEFASGTSFEAGGAYLPLRLSTWAEARPPRSGPATVWGVWPRGRWR
;
A
#
# COMPACT_ATOMS: atom_id res chain seq x y z
N MET A 1 -16.13 -12.73 5.01
CA MET A 1 -14.75 -12.21 5.03
C MET A 1 -14.70 -11.16 6.13
N GLU A 2 -13.75 -11.25 7.06
CA GLU A 2 -13.63 -10.29 8.17
C GLU A 2 -13.04 -8.97 7.63
N VAL A 3 -13.57 -7.83 8.10
CA VAL A 3 -13.07 -6.51 7.72
C VAL A 3 -11.84 -6.19 8.57
N CYS A 4 -10.71 -5.94 7.92
CA CYS A 4 -9.44 -5.62 8.60
C CYS A 4 -9.34 -4.14 8.99
N GLY A 5 -10.07 -3.27 8.29
CA GLY A 5 -10.06 -1.82 8.47
C GLY A 5 -10.64 -1.08 7.28
N GLU A 6 -10.20 0.16 7.10
CA GLU A 6 -10.75 1.11 6.13
C GLU A 6 -9.66 1.73 5.27
N LEU A 7 -9.97 1.93 3.99
CA LEU A 7 -9.18 2.70 3.04
C LEU A 7 -10.10 3.77 2.46
N GLN A 8 -9.60 4.99 2.33
CA GLN A 8 -10.30 6.11 1.73
C GLN A 8 -9.47 6.66 0.56
N LEU A 9 -10.11 6.80 -0.60
CA LEU A 9 -9.52 7.43 -1.79
C LEU A 9 -10.42 8.62 -2.18
N GLY A 10 -9.96 9.83 -1.88
CA GLY A 10 -10.79 11.03 -1.97
C GLY A 10 -12.04 10.90 -1.10
N PRO A 11 -13.26 11.06 -1.66
CA PRO A 11 -14.51 10.95 -0.91
C PRO A 11 -15.02 9.51 -0.75
N THR A 12 -14.39 8.52 -1.40
CA THR A 12 -14.90 7.14 -1.45
C THR A 12 -14.25 6.28 -0.36
N ASP A 13 -15.08 5.56 0.39
CA ASP A 13 -14.65 4.65 1.45
C ASP A 13 -14.71 3.17 1.01
N PHE A 14 -13.66 2.44 1.38
CA PHE A 14 -13.45 1.04 1.05
C PHE A 14 -13.22 0.22 2.33
N ARG A 15 -13.77 -0.99 2.37
CA ARG A 15 -13.49 -1.97 3.41
C ARG A 15 -12.27 -2.78 3.05
N VAL A 16 -11.26 -2.79 3.89
CA VAL A 16 -10.04 -3.58 3.70
C VAL A 16 -10.34 -5.04 4.00
N LEU A 17 -10.06 -5.91 3.03
CA LEU A 17 -10.33 -7.34 3.06
C LEU A 17 -9.05 -8.17 3.22
N ILE A 18 -7.94 -7.65 2.70
CA ILE A 18 -6.61 -8.27 2.80
C ILE A 18 -5.64 -7.20 3.24
N ALA A 19 -4.85 -7.49 4.27
CA ALA A 19 -3.82 -6.60 4.77
C ALA A 19 -2.67 -7.42 5.36
N TRP A 20 -1.51 -7.33 4.74
CA TRP A 20 -0.29 -7.95 5.26
C TRP A 20 0.95 -7.20 4.80
N PHE A 21 2.06 -7.45 5.50
CA PHE A 21 3.37 -6.95 5.14
C PHE A 21 4.44 -7.98 5.50
N ALA A 22 5.55 -7.98 4.77
CA ALA A 22 6.67 -8.88 4.99
C ALA A 22 8.00 -8.19 4.67
N PRO A 23 9.06 -8.39 5.47
CA PRO A 23 10.40 -8.01 5.05
C PRO A 23 10.86 -8.92 3.90
N VAL A 24 11.70 -8.39 3.02
CA VAL A 24 12.33 -9.19 1.95
C VAL A 24 13.77 -9.51 2.36
N ALA A 25 14.19 -10.78 2.21
CA ALA A 25 15.48 -11.27 2.70
C ALA A 25 16.69 -10.54 2.08
N GLY A 26 16.55 -10.04 0.85
CA GLY A 26 17.57 -9.21 0.18
C GLY A 26 17.55 -7.73 0.56
N GLY A 27 16.62 -7.29 1.42
CA GLY A 27 16.34 -5.89 1.71
C GLY A 27 14.97 -5.42 1.22
N GLY A 28 14.41 -4.39 1.85
CA GLY A 28 13.09 -3.84 1.52
C GLY A 28 11.90 -4.57 2.14
N TRP A 29 10.71 -4.21 1.66
CA TRP A 29 9.42 -4.64 2.21
C TRP A 29 8.39 -4.91 1.12
N ASP A 30 7.59 -5.94 1.35
CA ASP A 30 6.31 -6.14 0.70
C ASP A 30 5.19 -5.57 1.59
N PHE A 31 4.27 -4.81 0.99
CA PHE A 31 3.02 -4.37 1.61
C PHE A 31 1.89 -4.65 0.64
N HIS A 32 0.83 -5.31 1.11
CA HIS A 32 -0.33 -5.59 0.28
C HIS A 32 -1.61 -5.31 1.06
N PHE A 33 -2.34 -4.31 0.59
CA PHE A 33 -3.65 -3.94 1.09
C PHE A 33 -4.64 -3.99 -0.05
N TYR A 34 -5.71 -4.76 0.10
CA TYR A 34 -6.81 -4.83 -0.86
C TYR A 34 -8.11 -4.46 -0.17
N ALA A 35 -8.86 -3.54 -0.78
CA ALA A 35 -10.08 -3.01 -0.24
C ALA A 35 -11.20 -3.00 -1.29
N HIS A 36 -12.43 -3.27 -0.86
CA HIS A 36 -13.60 -3.27 -1.72
C HIS A 36 -14.47 -2.05 -1.44
N CYS A 37 -15.08 -1.49 -2.48
CA CYS A 37 -15.97 -0.33 -2.33
C CYS A 37 -17.15 -0.70 -1.41
N THR A 38 -17.54 0.24 -0.55
CA THR A 38 -18.63 0.03 0.41
C THR A 38 -19.98 0.55 -0.09
N ASN A 39 -19.97 1.45 -1.08
CA ASN A 39 -21.17 2.05 -1.64
C ASN A 39 -21.39 1.56 -3.08
N GLU A 40 -22.66 1.43 -3.47
CA GLU A 40 -23.02 0.94 -4.82
C GLU A 40 -22.81 2.00 -5.91
N ALA A 41 -22.90 3.28 -5.56
CA ALA A 41 -22.74 4.40 -6.51
C ALA A 41 -21.33 4.44 -7.12
N ASP A 42 -20.31 4.26 -6.29
CA ASP A 42 -18.90 4.27 -6.72
C ASP A 42 -18.44 2.88 -7.18
N ALA A 43 -19.21 1.82 -6.93
CA ALA A 43 -18.86 0.46 -7.35
C ALA A 43 -18.68 0.35 -8.88
N ALA A 44 -19.37 1.18 -9.67
CA ALA A 44 -19.17 1.25 -11.12
C ALA A 44 -17.77 1.79 -11.51
N VAL A 45 -17.21 2.69 -10.69
CA VAL A 45 -15.86 3.25 -10.87
C VAL A 45 -14.80 2.28 -10.35
N PHE A 46 -15.12 1.54 -9.28
CA PHE A 46 -14.22 0.60 -8.61
C PHE A 46 -14.76 -0.85 -8.65
N PRO A 47 -15.02 -1.44 -9.83
CA PRO A 47 -15.70 -2.74 -9.95
C PRO A 47 -14.90 -3.91 -9.36
N TYR A 48 -13.60 -3.73 -9.19
CA TYR A 48 -12.68 -4.70 -8.61
C TYR A 48 -12.09 -4.22 -7.28
N GLY A 49 -12.59 -3.12 -6.71
CA GLY A 49 -11.98 -2.49 -5.54
C GLY A 49 -10.67 -1.77 -5.87
N VAL A 50 -9.85 -1.59 -4.83
CA VAL A 50 -8.60 -0.84 -4.83
C VAL A 50 -7.52 -1.65 -4.13
N ALA A 51 -6.30 -1.67 -4.66
CA ALA A 51 -5.15 -2.22 -3.96
C ALA A 51 -4.04 -1.18 -3.78
N LEU A 52 -3.44 -1.14 -2.59
CA LEU A 52 -2.18 -0.44 -2.34
C LEU A 52 -1.10 -1.50 -2.15
N VAL A 53 -0.11 -1.47 -3.03
CA VAL A 53 0.92 -2.51 -3.08
C VAL A 53 2.31 -1.87 -3.11
N ALA A 54 3.23 -2.45 -2.35
CA ALA A 54 4.66 -2.27 -2.54
C ALA A 54 5.29 -3.65 -2.57
N GLU A 55 6.21 -3.90 -3.50
CA GLU A 55 6.89 -5.19 -3.62
C GLU A 55 8.39 -4.97 -3.55
N GLY A 56 9.04 -5.54 -2.54
CA GLY A 56 10.47 -5.41 -2.24
C GLY A 56 10.95 -3.97 -2.13
N ALA A 57 10.05 -3.03 -1.84
CA ALA A 57 10.34 -1.61 -1.85
C ALA A 57 11.40 -1.28 -0.80
N PRO A 58 12.35 -0.37 -1.09
CA PRO A 58 13.43 0.00 -0.17
C PRO A 58 12.94 0.93 0.95
N VAL A 59 11.73 0.68 1.46
CA VAL A 59 11.19 1.31 2.67
C VAL A 59 12.20 1.06 3.79
N PRO A 60 12.62 2.11 4.52
CA PRO A 60 13.63 1.97 5.57
C PRO A 60 13.29 0.83 6.53
N GLN A 61 14.14 -0.20 6.55
CA GLN A 61 13.99 -1.32 7.47
C GLN A 61 14.43 -0.87 8.86
N VAL A 62 13.47 -0.69 9.76
CA VAL A 62 13.75 -0.72 11.19
C VAL A 62 13.73 -2.19 11.59
N LEU A 63 14.88 -2.85 11.59
CA LEU A 63 14.96 -4.22 12.11
C LEU A 63 14.62 -4.19 13.60
N ALA A 64 13.35 -4.49 13.91
CA ALA A 64 12.81 -4.43 15.25
C ALA A 64 12.08 -5.72 15.57
N VAL A 65 12.14 -6.11 16.84
CA VAL A 65 11.30 -7.18 17.39
C VAL A 65 9.82 -6.75 17.49
N ASP A 66 9.56 -5.45 17.42
CA ASP A 66 8.24 -4.83 17.46
C ASP A 66 8.25 -3.54 16.65
N TYR A 67 7.30 -3.38 15.73
CA TYR A 67 7.18 -2.18 14.89
C TYR A 67 6.33 -1.07 15.52
N THR A 68 5.67 -1.31 16.66
CA THR A 68 4.78 -0.34 17.30
C THR A 68 5.49 0.98 17.57
N GLY A 69 4.87 2.09 17.16
CA GLY A 69 5.41 3.44 17.30
C GLY A 69 6.33 3.86 16.15
N VAL A 70 6.75 2.96 15.26
CA VAL A 70 7.50 3.32 14.06
C VAL A 70 6.64 4.20 13.15
N ARG A 71 7.20 5.35 12.75
CA ARG A 71 6.65 6.25 11.75
C ARG A 71 7.71 6.56 10.70
N LEU A 72 7.35 6.38 9.45
CA LEU A 72 8.20 6.64 8.29
C LEU A 72 7.54 7.73 7.43
N VAL A 73 8.25 8.82 7.19
CA VAL A 73 7.84 9.89 6.27
C VAL A 73 8.80 9.85 5.10
N MET A 74 8.28 9.56 3.90
CA MET A 74 9.10 9.23 2.73
C MET A 74 8.75 10.15 1.56
N PRO A 75 9.18 11.43 1.56
CA PRO A 75 8.83 12.40 0.51
C PRO A 75 9.33 11.97 -0.88
N GLU A 76 10.44 11.23 -0.92
CA GLU A 76 11.13 10.77 -2.13
C GLU A 76 11.00 9.25 -2.35
N ALA A 77 9.84 8.67 -2.01
CA ALA A 77 9.57 7.24 -2.18
C ALA A 77 9.42 6.83 -3.67
N ARG A 78 10.51 6.95 -4.44
CA ARG A 78 10.61 6.64 -5.86
C ARG A 78 11.90 5.87 -6.15
N TYR A 79 11.86 4.99 -7.14
CA TYR A 79 13.04 4.29 -7.63
C TYR A 79 13.90 5.27 -8.46
N PRO A 80 15.22 5.40 -8.20
CA PRO A 80 16.08 6.35 -8.91
C PRO A 80 16.10 6.11 -10.43
N ASP A 81 16.06 4.85 -10.86
CA ASP A 81 16.27 4.49 -12.26
C ASP A 81 15.01 4.69 -13.12
N SER A 82 13.83 4.43 -12.55
CA SER A 82 12.55 4.49 -13.28
C SER A 82 11.70 5.71 -12.93
N GLY A 83 11.95 6.34 -11.77
CA GLY A 83 11.10 7.37 -11.19
C GLY A 83 9.75 6.85 -10.65
N GLN A 84 9.47 5.56 -10.79
CA GLN A 84 8.23 4.93 -10.31
C GLN A 84 8.18 5.01 -8.78
N SER A 85 6.99 5.26 -8.23
CA SER A 85 6.77 5.26 -6.78
C SER A 85 6.99 3.87 -6.17
N TRP A 86 7.43 3.84 -4.92
CA TRP A 86 7.60 2.59 -4.18
C TRP A 86 6.27 1.88 -3.88
N PHE A 87 5.19 2.67 -3.76
CA PHE A 87 3.84 2.17 -3.52
C PHE A 87 2.98 2.44 -4.76
N GLY A 88 2.50 1.39 -5.41
CA GLY A 88 1.54 1.49 -6.50
C GLY A 88 0.10 1.41 -5.97
N LEU A 89 -0.75 2.33 -6.42
CA LEU A 89 -2.19 2.26 -6.22
C LEU A 89 -2.84 1.61 -7.46
N TRP A 90 -3.56 0.52 -7.28
CA TRP A 90 -4.24 -0.19 -8.36
C TRP A 90 -5.73 0.11 -8.34
N VAL A 91 -6.20 0.81 -9.39
CA VAL A 91 -7.60 1.12 -9.68
C VAL A 91 -7.84 0.95 -11.18
N GLY A 92 -8.28 -0.23 -11.62
CA GLY A 92 -8.39 -0.60 -13.05
C GLY A 92 -7.06 -0.59 -13.84
N GLY A 93 -5.99 -0.15 -13.19
CA GLY A 93 -4.63 0.06 -13.69
C GLY A 93 -3.78 0.65 -12.56
N GLU A 94 -2.47 0.74 -12.76
CA GLU A 94 -1.54 1.27 -11.76
C GLU A 94 -1.49 2.80 -11.79
N HIS A 95 -1.48 3.41 -10.61
CA HIS A 95 -1.39 4.83 -10.35
C HIS A 95 -0.26 5.09 -9.35
N GLU A 96 0.44 6.20 -9.55
CA GLU A 96 1.57 6.61 -8.73
C GLU A 96 1.10 7.15 -7.38
N THR A 97 1.91 6.96 -6.35
CA THR A 97 1.74 7.63 -5.05
C THR A 97 2.87 8.62 -4.82
N TRP A 98 2.65 9.63 -3.96
CA TRP A 98 3.70 10.55 -3.54
C TRP A 98 3.54 11.02 -2.11
N HIS A 99 4.70 11.26 -1.50
CA HIS A 99 4.85 11.69 -0.11
C HIS A 99 4.19 10.72 0.89
N PRO A 100 4.41 9.40 0.77
CA PRO A 100 3.82 8.45 1.69
C PRO A 100 4.30 8.65 3.12
N GLU A 101 3.34 8.59 4.03
CA GLU A 101 3.55 8.46 5.47
C GLU A 101 3.01 7.11 5.93
N LEU A 102 3.85 6.29 6.56
CA LEU A 102 3.50 4.98 7.09
C LEU A 102 3.71 4.98 8.61
N ARG A 103 2.75 4.44 9.36
CA ARG A 103 2.85 4.29 10.82
C ARG A 103 2.31 2.95 11.28
N PHE A 104 3.00 2.35 12.25
CA PHE A 104 2.54 1.18 13.00
C PHE A 104 2.03 1.65 14.36
N ALA A 105 0.72 1.87 14.48
CA ALA A 105 0.11 2.55 15.61
C ALA A 105 -0.09 1.65 16.85
N ALA A 106 -0.32 0.35 16.64
CA ALA A 106 -0.59 -0.62 17.70
C ALA A 106 -0.25 -2.04 17.24
N ARG A 107 -0.22 -2.98 18.19
CA ARG A 107 0.00 -4.41 17.95
C ARG A 107 -1.04 -5.26 18.68
N ASP A 108 -1.50 -6.31 18.02
CA ASP A 108 -2.36 -7.36 18.56
C ASP A 108 -1.86 -8.72 18.06
N GLY A 109 -1.11 -9.42 18.90
CA GLY A 109 -0.44 -10.67 18.53
C GLY A 109 0.54 -10.49 17.37
N ALA A 110 0.25 -11.13 16.23
CA ALA A 110 1.01 -11.02 14.98
C ALA A 110 0.50 -9.92 14.04
N ARG A 111 -0.54 -9.19 14.42
CA ARG A 111 -1.13 -8.11 13.62
C ARG A 111 -0.68 -6.76 14.14
N TYR A 112 -0.51 -5.81 13.23
CA TYR A 112 -0.21 -4.42 13.53
C TYR A 112 -1.30 -3.52 12.97
N ARG A 113 -1.66 -2.47 13.72
CA ARG A 113 -2.50 -1.39 13.20
C ARG A 113 -1.61 -0.51 12.33
N VAL A 114 -1.78 -0.62 11.02
CA VAL A 114 -1.06 0.15 10.02
C VAL A 114 -1.90 1.34 9.60
N GLU A 115 -1.30 2.53 9.65
CA GLU A 115 -1.85 3.77 9.11
C GLU A 115 -0.97 4.21 7.94
N PHE A 116 -1.59 4.56 6.82
CA PHE A 116 -0.88 5.07 5.65
C PHE A 116 -1.61 6.29 5.08
N ALA A 117 -0.86 7.29 4.64
CA ALA A 117 -1.39 8.46 3.95
C ALA A 117 -0.48 8.84 2.78
N SER A 118 -1.06 9.27 1.66
CA SER A 118 -0.31 9.68 0.47
C SER A 118 -1.19 10.53 -0.47
N GLY A 119 -0.57 11.32 -1.36
CA GLY A 119 -1.23 11.75 -2.60
C GLY A 119 -1.16 10.66 -3.67
N THR A 120 -2.02 10.74 -4.69
CA THR A 120 -2.11 9.71 -5.74
C THR A 120 -2.37 10.31 -7.13
N SER A 121 -1.85 9.68 -8.18
CA SER A 121 -2.09 10.12 -9.56
C SER A 121 -3.47 9.70 -10.10
N PHE A 122 -4.28 9.04 -9.28
CA PHE A 122 -5.64 8.71 -9.65
C PHE A 122 -6.50 9.98 -9.62
N GLU A 123 -7.13 10.28 -10.75
CA GLU A 123 -7.98 11.46 -10.91
C GLU A 123 -9.46 11.05 -10.94
N ALA A 124 -10.28 11.77 -10.18
CA ALA A 124 -11.73 11.74 -10.35
C ALA A 124 -12.27 13.17 -10.23
N GLY A 125 -13.20 13.55 -11.12
CA GLY A 125 -13.75 14.91 -11.13
C GLY A 125 -12.71 16.01 -11.42
N GLY A 126 -11.61 15.67 -12.11
CA GLY A 126 -10.57 16.63 -12.52
C GLY A 126 -9.54 16.98 -11.44
N ALA A 127 -9.47 16.21 -10.35
CA ALA A 127 -8.48 16.40 -9.29
C ALA A 127 -7.84 15.08 -8.86
N TYR A 128 -6.54 15.14 -8.49
CA TYR A 128 -5.83 14.06 -7.84
C TYR A 128 -6.39 13.79 -6.45
N LEU A 129 -6.68 12.51 -6.16
CA LEU A 129 -7.29 12.15 -4.90
C LEU A 129 -6.25 11.81 -3.83
N PRO A 130 -6.44 12.26 -2.57
CA PRO A 130 -5.65 11.79 -1.45
C PRO A 130 -6.04 10.34 -1.09
N LEU A 131 -5.08 9.58 -0.58
CA LEU A 131 -5.26 8.23 -0.07
C LEU A 131 -4.98 8.19 1.43
N ARG A 132 -5.87 7.54 2.17
CA ARG A 132 -5.70 7.21 3.59
C ARG A 132 -6.07 5.76 3.83
N LEU A 133 -5.35 5.09 4.72
CA LEU A 133 -5.59 3.69 5.10
C LEU A 133 -5.41 3.58 6.60
N SER A 134 -6.29 2.83 7.27
CA SER A 134 -6.14 2.43 8.66
C SER A 134 -6.67 1.01 8.82
N THR A 135 -5.76 0.03 8.95
CA THR A 135 -6.12 -1.40 8.95
C THR A 135 -5.26 -2.21 9.90
N TRP A 136 -5.81 -3.30 10.41
CA TRP A 136 -5.00 -4.37 11.00
C TRP A 136 -4.35 -5.17 9.87
N ALA A 137 -3.02 -5.29 9.89
CA ALA A 137 -2.25 -6.02 8.90
C ALA A 137 -1.43 -7.13 9.57
N GLU A 138 -1.43 -8.31 8.97
CA GLU A 138 -0.62 -9.44 9.41
C GLU A 138 0.86 -9.19 9.10
N ALA A 139 1.72 -9.32 10.10
CA ALA A 139 3.17 -9.39 9.90
C ALA A 139 3.54 -10.81 9.48
N ARG A 140 4.04 -10.97 8.26
CA ARG A 140 4.43 -12.27 7.71
C ARG A 140 5.93 -12.52 7.86
N PRO A 141 6.35 -13.80 7.85
CA PRO A 141 7.77 -14.14 7.79
C PRO A 141 8.44 -13.53 6.56
N PRO A 142 9.77 -13.34 6.58
CA PRO A 142 10.48 -12.81 5.43
C PRO A 142 10.23 -13.65 4.17
N ARG A 143 9.88 -12.99 3.06
CA ARG A 143 9.76 -13.66 1.77
C ARG A 143 11.14 -13.90 1.16
N SER A 144 11.35 -15.07 0.56
CA SER A 144 12.51 -15.33 -0.29
C SER A 144 12.36 -14.58 -1.63
N GLY A 145 13.40 -13.85 -2.00
CA GLY A 145 13.43 -13.07 -3.23
C GLY A 145 14.44 -11.94 -3.14
N PRO A 146 14.87 -11.38 -4.29
CA PRO A 146 15.68 -10.19 -4.27
C PRO A 146 14.86 -9.04 -3.66
N ALA A 147 15.54 -8.13 -2.95
CA ALA A 147 15.02 -6.77 -2.82
C ALA A 147 14.69 -6.27 -4.22
N THR A 148 13.59 -5.56 -4.35
CA THR A 148 13.23 -5.02 -5.64
C THR A 148 14.26 -3.96 -6.04
N VAL A 149 15.05 -4.29 -7.05
CA VAL A 149 15.85 -3.36 -7.87
C VAL A 149 15.22 -3.41 -9.27
N TRP A 150 13.98 -2.95 -9.44
CA TRP A 150 13.34 -3.03 -10.76
C TRP A 150 13.96 -2.01 -11.72
N GLY A 151 14.77 -2.51 -12.65
CA GLY A 151 14.67 -2.06 -14.03
C GLY A 151 13.30 -2.46 -14.56
N VAL A 152 12.42 -1.47 -14.74
CA VAL A 152 11.18 -1.48 -15.53
C VAL A 152 10.36 -2.78 -15.50
N TRP A 153 9.27 -2.82 -14.74
CA TRP A 153 8.22 -3.80 -14.97
C TRP A 153 7.74 -3.69 -16.43
N PRO A 154 7.74 -4.77 -17.23
CA PRO A 154 7.06 -4.73 -18.51
C PRO A 154 5.57 -4.52 -18.21
N ARG A 155 5.00 -3.42 -18.69
CA ARG A 155 3.56 -3.15 -18.66
C ARG A 155 2.83 -4.34 -19.31
N GLY A 156 2.42 -5.31 -18.50
CA GLY A 156 2.07 -6.65 -18.97
C GLY A 156 0.92 -7.26 -18.17
N ARG A 157 -0.30 -6.79 -18.50
CA ARG A 157 -1.62 -7.41 -18.31
C ARG A 157 -1.71 -8.53 -17.24
N TRP A 158 -2.29 -8.18 -16.10
CA TRP A 158 -3.14 -9.13 -15.37
C TRP A 158 -4.32 -9.51 -16.28
N ARG A 159 -4.47 -10.80 -16.56
CA ARG A 159 -5.67 -11.39 -17.17
C ARG A 159 -6.51 -12.01 -16.08
#